data_AF-A0A9P6WV92-F1
#
_entry.id   AF-A0A9P6WV92-F1
#
_cell.length_a   1.000
_cell.length_b   1.000
_cell.length_c   1.000
_cell.angle_alpha   90.00
_cell.angle_beta   90.00
_cell.angle_gamma   90.00
#
_symmetry.space_group_name_H-M   'P 1'
#
loop_
_entity.id
_entity.type
_entity.pdbx_description
1 polymer ?
#
loop_
_entity_poly.entity_id
_entity_poly.type
_entity_poly.pdbx_seq_one_letter_code
_entity_poly.pdbx_strand_id
1 'polypeptide(L)'
;MVKTRVKKFTRSFGRQKVDWRKQQIVALQRKRQRLLRGSFPTSLLAIHLPRVEQQIQTLQQEITSIAILKAERSWRERGETDAGYLKKSATSRLVQRSIPPLMNPANQTICSSQDQMLAADLSKNRKEQERTRLDKEIALFNKKMILYLYFSYTDNISCYGLIINEYDITDDK
;
A
#
# COMPACT_ATOMS: atom_id res chain seq x y z
N MET A 1 -22.24 16.71 28.41
CA MET A 1 -21.32 15.56 28.28
C MET A 1 -21.64 14.59 27.12
N VAL A 2 -22.90 14.24 26.87
CA VAL A 2 -23.28 13.24 25.84
C VAL A 2 -22.88 13.67 24.41
N LYS A 3 -23.16 14.92 24.02
CA LYS A 3 -22.83 15.46 22.68
C LYS A 3 -21.35 15.26 22.29
N THR A 4 -20.43 15.45 23.23
CA THR A 4 -18.99 15.30 23.01
C THR A 4 -18.59 13.84 22.80
N ARG A 5 -19.18 12.91 23.56
CA ARG A 5 -18.94 11.47 23.41
C ARG A 5 -19.47 10.96 22.07
N VAL A 6 -20.68 11.35 21.70
CA VAL A 6 -21.28 10.99 20.40
C VAL A 6 -20.40 11.51 19.26
N LYS A 7 -19.96 12.77 19.31
CA LYS A 7 -19.06 13.36 18.30
C LYS A 7 -17.74 12.60 18.16
N LYS A 8 -17.13 12.18 19.27
CA LYS A 8 -15.90 11.36 19.26
C LYS A 8 -16.16 9.98 18.62
N PHE A 9 -17.24 9.33 19.01
CA PHE A 9 -17.65 8.04 18.46
C PHE A 9 -17.88 8.11 16.96
N THR A 10 -18.71 9.05 16.48
CA THR A 10 -19.00 9.21 15.04
C THR A 10 -17.73 9.44 14.22
N ARG A 11 -16.77 10.24 14.74
CA ARG A 11 -15.49 10.48 14.08
C ARG A 11 -14.63 9.22 14.02
N SER A 12 -14.52 8.48 15.12
CA SER A 12 -13.76 7.23 15.19
C SER A 12 -14.35 6.18 14.26
N PHE A 13 -15.66 5.95 14.35
CA PHE A 13 -16.39 5.03 13.49
C PHE A 13 -16.25 5.39 12.01
N GLY A 14 -16.38 6.68 11.67
CA GLY A 14 -16.21 7.16 10.30
C GLY A 14 -14.80 6.88 9.74
N ARG A 15 -13.76 7.12 10.54
CA ARG A 15 -12.37 6.80 10.15
C ARG A 15 -12.17 5.30 9.98
N GLN A 16 -12.58 4.51 10.98
CA GLN A 16 -12.48 3.05 10.95
C GLN A 16 -13.19 2.47 9.72
N LYS A 17 -14.37 2.96 9.36
CA LYS A 17 -15.11 2.50 8.18
C LYS A 17 -14.39 2.83 6.87
N VAL A 18 -13.75 4.00 6.78
CA VAL A 18 -12.94 4.37 5.61
C VAL A 18 -11.70 3.47 5.50
N ASP A 19 -11.02 3.23 6.61
CA ASP A 19 -9.82 2.38 6.64
C ASP A 19 -10.16 0.93 6.32
N TRP A 20 -11.27 0.41 6.88
CA TRP A 20 -11.79 -0.91 6.55
C TRP A 20 -12.03 -1.06 5.04
N ARG A 21 -12.72 -0.12 4.39
CA ARG A 21 -12.97 -0.21 2.94
C ARG A 21 -11.67 -0.27 2.12
N LYS A 22 -10.66 0.53 2.48
CA LYS A 22 -9.34 0.50 1.84
C LYS A 22 -8.66 -0.85 2.01
N GLN A 23 -8.63 -1.36 3.24
CA GLN A 23 -8.04 -2.66 3.56
C GLN A 23 -8.76 -3.80 2.83
N GLN A 24 -10.10 -3.76 2.77
CA GLN A 24 -10.90 -4.76 2.08
C GLN A 24 -10.60 -4.80 0.58
N ILE A 25 -10.51 -3.64 -0.08
CA ILE A 25 -10.14 -3.60 -1.50
C ILE A 25 -8.76 -4.23 -1.72
N VAL A 26 -7.77 -3.90 -0.89
CA VAL A 26 -6.43 -4.48 -1.00
C VAL A 26 -6.47 -6.00 -0.77
N ALA A 27 -7.22 -6.47 0.22
CA ALA A 27 -7.37 -7.89 0.50
C ALA A 27 -8.03 -8.65 -0.67
N LEU A 28 -9.10 -8.10 -1.23
CA LEU A 28 -9.80 -8.69 -2.38
C LEU A 28 -8.95 -8.65 -3.65
N GLN A 29 -8.20 -7.58 -3.89
CA GLN A 29 -7.23 -7.51 -5.00
C GLN A 29 -6.13 -8.55 -4.86
N ARG A 30 -5.59 -8.73 -3.65
CA ARG A 30 -4.63 -9.82 -3.37
C ARG A 30 -5.25 -11.19 -3.60
N LYS A 31 -6.50 -11.40 -3.20
CA LYS A 31 -7.24 -12.65 -3.44
C LYS A 31 -7.42 -12.89 -4.93
N ARG A 32 -7.85 -11.88 -5.69
CA ARG A 32 -7.94 -11.92 -7.16
C ARG A 32 -6.60 -12.31 -7.78
N GLN A 33 -5.52 -11.66 -7.36
CA GLN A 33 -4.20 -11.93 -7.91
C GLN A 33 -3.68 -13.32 -7.55
N ARG A 34 -4.00 -13.83 -6.35
CA ARG A 34 -3.71 -15.21 -5.97
C ARG A 34 -4.46 -16.21 -6.85
N LEU A 35 -5.72 -15.96 -7.17
CA LEU A 35 -6.48 -16.79 -8.10
C LEU A 35 -5.86 -16.78 -9.49
N LEU A 36 -5.50 -15.59 -10.01
CA LEU A 36 -4.93 -15.46 -11.35
C LEU A 36 -3.49 -16.00 -11.49
N ARG A 37 -2.69 -15.96 -10.42
CA ARG A 37 -1.31 -16.47 -10.42
C ARG A 37 -1.20 -17.93 -9.96
N GLY A 38 -2.22 -18.45 -9.29
CA GLY A 38 -2.23 -19.82 -8.80
C GLY A 38 -2.54 -20.81 -9.92
N SER A 39 -2.03 -22.03 -9.80
CA SER A 39 -2.40 -23.14 -10.69
C SER A 39 -3.75 -23.71 -10.24
N PHE A 40 -4.84 -23.02 -10.59
CA PHE A 40 -6.20 -23.48 -10.32
C PHE A 40 -6.84 -24.02 -11.61
N PRO A 41 -7.65 -25.09 -11.54
CA PRO A 41 -8.42 -25.55 -12.68
C PRO A 41 -9.41 -24.46 -13.12
N THR A 42 -9.61 -24.36 -14.43
CA THR A 42 -10.44 -23.32 -15.06
C THR A 42 -11.86 -23.27 -14.50
N SER A 43 -12.44 -24.42 -14.12
CA SER A 43 -13.77 -24.52 -13.51
C SER A 43 -13.86 -23.79 -12.16
N LEU A 44 -12.84 -23.90 -11.31
CA LEU A 44 -12.80 -23.17 -10.03
C LEU A 44 -12.59 -21.68 -10.24
N LEU A 45 -11.77 -21.29 -11.22
CA LEU A 45 -11.59 -19.89 -11.57
C LEU A 45 -12.90 -19.26 -12.06
N ALA A 46 -13.64 -19.95 -12.92
CA ALA A 46 -14.92 -19.47 -13.44
C ALA A 46 -15.97 -19.23 -12.34
N ILE A 47 -15.92 -19.97 -11.23
CA ILE A 47 -16.84 -19.81 -10.10
C ILE A 47 -16.36 -18.70 -9.15
N HIS A 48 -15.07 -18.69 -8.80
CA HIS A 48 -14.58 -17.84 -7.72
C HIS A 48 -14.16 -16.44 -8.17
N LEU A 49 -13.64 -16.31 -9.40
CA LEU A 49 -13.13 -15.03 -9.89
C LEU A 49 -14.26 -14.00 -10.03
N PRO A 50 -15.42 -14.30 -10.66
CA PRO A 50 -16.50 -13.31 -10.80
C PRO A 50 -17.03 -12.85 -9.46
N ARG A 51 -17.10 -13.74 -8.46
CA ARG A 51 -17.54 -13.39 -7.10
C ARG A 51 -16.60 -12.39 -6.44
N VAL A 52 -15.29 -12.57 -6.58
CA VAL A 52 -14.31 -11.62 -6.03
C VAL A 52 -14.36 -10.30 -6.78
N GLU A 53 -14.52 -10.32 -8.11
CA GLU A 53 -14.63 -9.11 -8.93
C GLU A 53 -15.90 -8.31 -8.60
N GLN A 54 -17.03 -8.98 -8.40
CA GLN A 54 -18.27 -8.35 -7.96
C GLN A 54 -18.09 -7.67 -6.59
N GLN A 55 -17.44 -8.32 -5.63
CA GLN A 55 -17.16 -7.72 -4.31
C GLN A 55 -16.27 -6.47 -4.42
N ILE A 56 -15.25 -6.51 -5.28
CA ILE A 56 -14.41 -5.35 -5.57
C ILE A 56 -15.25 -4.22 -6.18
N GLN A 57 -16.07 -4.54 -7.18
CA GLN A 57 -16.91 -3.58 -7.87
C GLN A 57 -17.89 -2.89 -6.90
N THR A 58 -18.58 -3.65 -6.05
CA THR A 58 -19.51 -3.08 -5.06
C THR A 58 -18.80 -2.12 -4.11
N LEU A 59 -17.63 -2.50 -3.57
CA LEU A 59 -16.86 -1.61 -2.68
C LEU A 59 -16.36 -0.36 -3.40
N GLN A 60 -15.92 -0.48 -4.65
CA GLN A 60 -15.48 0.65 -5.46
C GLN A 60 -16.64 1.59 -5.82
N GLN A 61 -17.82 1.06 -6.10
CA GLN A 61 -19.03 1.85 -6.32
C GLN A 61 -19.39 2.65 -5.07
N GLU A 62 -19.43 2.02 -3.88
CA GLU A 62 -19.68 2.74 -2.63
C GLU A 62 -18.69 3.89 -2.39
N ILE A 63 -17.39 3.65 -2.60
CA ILE A 63 -16.35 4.67 -2.42
C ILE A 63 -16.58 5.82 -3.39
N THR A 64 -16.87 5.50 -4.65
CA THR A 64 -17.14 6.48 -5.70
C THR A 64 -18.37 7.31 -5.36
N SER A 65 -19.48 6.70 -4.96
CA SER A 65 -20.69 7.41 -4.55
C SER A 65 -20.43 8.36 -3.38
N ILE A 66 -19.68 7.93 -2.36
CA ILE A 66 -19.30 8.81 -1.23
C ILE A 66 -18.42 9.97 -1.70
N ALA A 67 -17.50 9.72 -2.64
CA ALA A 67 -16.62 10.75 -3.19
C ALA A 67 -17.43 11.78 -4.00
N ILE A 68 -18.39 11.34 -4.81
CA ILE A 68 -19.32 12.21 -5.56
C ILE A 68 -20.08 13.10 -4.59
N LEU A 69 -20.72 12.54 -3.56
CA LEU A 69 -21.49 13.32 -2.57
C LEU A 69 -20.63 14.38 -1.85
N LYS A 70 -19.37 14.05 -1.54
CA LYS A 70 -18.43 15.00 -0.93
C LYS A 70 -18.01 16.10 -1.90
N ALA A 71 -17.80 15.75 -3.17
CA ALA A 71 -17.44 16.70 -4.22
C ALA A 71 -18.60 17.65 -4.50
N GLU A 72 -19.83 17.16 -4.62
CA GLU A 72 -21.04 17.96 -4.79
C GLU A 72 -21.23 18.94 -3.64
N ARG A 73 -21.10 18.48 -2.40
CA ARG A 73 -21.14 19.38 -1.23
C ARG A 73 -20.06 20.45 -1.32
N SER A 74 -18.82 20.05 -1.58
CA SER A 74 -17.68 20.99 -1.64
C SER A 74 -17.85 22.01 -2.76
N TRP A 75 -18.43 21.61 -3.89
CA TRP A 75 -18.74 22.49 -5.00
C TRP A 75 -19.82 23.52 -4.63
N ARG A 76 -20.91 23.09 -3.99
CA ARG A 76 -21.96 24.04 -3.53
C ARG A 76 -21.43 25.03 -2.49
N GLU A 77 -20.51 24.61 -1.63
CA GLU A 77 -19.96 25.46 -0.56
C GLU A 77 -18.89 26.44 -1.08
N ARG A 78 -18.05 26.04 -2.04
CA ARG A 78 -16.82 26.78 -2.43
C ARG A 78 -16.66 27.05 -3.92
N GLY A 79 -17.41 26.36 -4.77
CA GLY A 79 -17.25 26.40 -6.23
C GLY A 79 -17.60 27.75 -6.85
N GLU A 80 -18.53 28.49 -6.26
CA GLU A 80 -19.01 29.78 -6.80
C GLU A 80 -18.37 31.00 -6.12
N THR A 81 -17.83 30.81 -4.91
CA THR A 81 -17.38 31.91 -4.03
C THR A 81 -15.86 31.99 -3.86
N ASP A 82 -15.14 30.88 -4.02
CA ASP A 82 -13.68 30.82 -3.76
C ASP A 82 -12.89 30.65 -5.07
N ALA A 83 -12.36 31.78 -5.57
CA ALA A 83 -11.47 31.82 -6.74
C ALA A 83 -10.19 30.98 -6.56
N GLY A 84 -9.67 30.85 -5.34
CA GLY A 84 -8.50 30.04 -5.03
C GLY A 84 -8.81 28.54 -5.14
N TYR A 85 -9.99 28.13 -4.67
CA TYR A 85 -10.50 26.76 -4.86
C TYR A 85 -10.69 26.43 -6.35
N LEU A 86 -11.25 27.35 -7.14
CA LEU A 86 -11.41 27.18 -8.59
C LEU A 86 -10.06 26.98 -9.30
N LYS A 87 -9.08 27.85 -9.03
CA LYS A 87 -7.74 27.74 -9.60
C LYS A 87 -7.10 26.39 -9.26
N LYS A 88 -7.10 26.00 -7.98
CA LYS A 88 -6.55 24.71 -7.53
C LYS A 88 -7.27 23.52 -8.17
N SER A 89 -8.60 23.58 -8.27
CA SER A 89 -9.40 22.52 -8.89
C SER A 89 -9.10 22.39 -10.39
N ALA A 90 -8.95 23.50 -11.11
CA ALA A 90 -8.57 23.50 -12.52
C ALA A 90 -7.16 22.91 -12.72
N THR A 91 -6.18 23.34 -11.93
CA THR A 91 -4.82 22.78 -11.97
C THR A 91 -4.82 21.29 -11.64
N SER A 92 -5.56 20.86 -10.61
CA SER A 92 -5.65 19.44 -10.24
C SER A 92 -6.28 18.61 -11.35
N ARG A 93 -7.33 19.11 -12.02
CA ARG A 93 -7.94 18.44 -13.18
C ARG A 93 -6.99 18.37 -14.36
N LEU A 94 -6.21 19.43 -14.61
CA LEU A 94 -5.19 19.44 -15.66
C LEU A 94 -4.14 18.33 -15.42
N VAL A 95 -3.61 18.26 -14.19
CA VAL A 95 -2.63 17.24 -13.80
C VAL A 95 -3.21 15.83 -13.89
N GLN A 96 -4.46 15.64 -13.47
CA GLN A 96 -5.12 14.34 -13.55
C GLN A 96 -5.40 13.90 -14.99
N ARG A 97 -5.63 14.84 -15.91
CA ARG A 97 -5.87 14.58 -17.33
C ARG A 97 -4.57 14.45 -18.13
N SER A 98 -3.48 15.03 -17.66
CA SER A 98 -2.19 14.92 -18.33
C SER A 98 -1.61 13.53 -18.11
N ILE A 99 -1.46 12.77 -19.19
CA ILE A 99 -0.63 11.56 -19.20
C ILE A 99 0.81 12.04 -19.42
N PRO A 100 1.73 11.84 -18.47
CA PRO A 100 3.12 12.22 -18.68
C PRO A 100 3.71 11.40 -19.84
N PRO A 101 4.49 12.03 -20.73
CA PRO A 101 5.12 11.31 -21.82
C PRO A 101 6.07 10.23 -21.27
N LEU A 102 6.17 9.12 -21.97
CA LEU A 102 7.11 8.06 -21.62
C LEU A 102 8.53 8.60 -21.79
N MET A 103 9.29 8.62 -20.70
CA MET A 103 10.70 9.01 -20.70
C MET A 103 11.61 7.79 -20.57
N ASN A 104 12.70 7.82 -21.32
CA ASN A 104 13.76 6.84 -21.19
C ASN A 104 14.63 7.19 -19.97
N PRO A 105 14.78 6.28 -18.99
CA PRO A 105 15.49 6.57 -17.74
C PRO A 105 17.01 6.65 -17.89
N ALA A 106 17.58 6.29 -19.04
CA ALA A 106 19.02 6.36 -19.29
C ALA A 106 19.48 7.74 -19.77
N ASN A 107 18.68 8.38 -20.62
CA ASN A 107 19.02 9.64 -21.31
C ASN A 107 18.02 10.77 -21.04
N GLN A 108 16.95 10.51 -20.27
CA GLN A 108 15.88 11.46 -19.93
C GLN A 108 15.15 12.05 -21.15
N THR A 109 15.24 11.40 -22.32
CA THR A 109 14.56 11.85 -23.53
C THR A 109 13.16 11.28 -23.60
N ILE A 110 12.24 12.03 -24.22
CA ILE A 110 10.89 11.56 -24.54
C ILE A 110 11.02 10.42 -25.56
N CYS A 111 10.39 9.29 -25.28
CA CYS A 111 10.26 8.17 -26.20
C CYS A 111 9.19 8.52 -27.24
N SER A 112 9.62 8.84 -28.45
CA SER A 112 8.72 9.23 -29.55
C SER A 112 8.45 8.07 -30.51
N SER A 113 9.38 7.12 -30.63
CA SER A 113 9.25 5.94 -31.50
C SER A 113 9.08 4.65 -30.70
N GLN A 114 8.48 3.64 -31.33
CA GLN A 114 8.25 2.33 -30.73
C GLN A 114 9.55 1.66 -30.23
N ASP A 115 10.63 1.77 -31.01
CA ASP A 115 11.94 1.20 -30.62
C ASP A 115 12.51 1.89 -29.38
N GLN A 116 12.34 3.21 -29.26
CA GLN A 116 12.75 3.96 -28.06
C GLN A 116 11.92 3.57 -26.83
N MET A 117 10.63 3.24 -27.01
CA MET A 117 9.77 2.77 -25.94
C MET A 117 10.20 1.38 -25.44
N LEU A 118 10.51 0.46 -26.35
CA LEU A 118 11.01 -0.88 -26.02
C LEU A 118 12.37 -0.83 -25.32
N ALA A 119 13.30 -0.01 -25.82
CA ALA A 119 14.60 0.19 -25.20
C ALA A 119 14.49 0.81 -23.79
N ALA A 120 13.58 1.77 -23.61
CA ALA A 120 13.29 2.35 -22.30
C ALA A 120 12.75 1.30 -21.32
N ASP A 121 11.86 0.41 -21.76
CA ASP A 121 11.28 -0.63 -20.91
C ASP A 121 12.33 -1.65 -20.46
N LEU A 122 13.19 -2.12 -21.36
CA LEU A 122 14.32 -2.99 -21.04
C LEU A 122 15.28 -2.33 -20.03
N SER A 123 15.55 -1.03 -20.19
CA SER A 123 16.43 -0.28 -19.28
C SER A 123 15.81 -0.12 -17.88
N LYS A 124 14.49 0.03 -17.78
CA LYS A 124 13.77 0.08 -16.50
C LYS A 124 13.85 -1.26 -15.77
N ASN A 125 13.57 -2.35 -16.47
CA ASN A 125 13.64 -3.69 -15.92
C ASN A 125 15.04 -4.01 -15.37
N ARG A 126 16.10 -3.60 -16.07
CA ARG A 126 17.48 -3.75 -15.60
C ARG A 126 17.74 -2.98 -14.30
N LYS A 127 17.37 -1.69 -14.24
CA LYS A 127 17.53 -0.86 -13.03
C LYS A 127 16.75 -1.40 -11.83
N GLU A 128 15.55 -1.94 -12.08
CA GLU A 128 14.74 -2.57 -11.02
C GLU A 128 15.41 -3.85 -10.50
N GLN A 129 16.00 -4.64 -11.39
CA GLN A 129 16.77 -5.83 -11.03
C GLN A 129 18.00 -5.48 -10.17
N GLU A 130 18.71 -4.40 -10.51
CA GLU A 130 19.84 -3.88 -9.72
C GLU A 130 19.41 -3.39 -8.33
N ARG A 131 18.27 -2.68 -8.22
CA ARG A 131 17.71 -2.28 -6.93
C ARG A 131 17.42 -3.47 -6.03
N THR A 132 16.70 -4.47 -6.56
CA THR A 132 16.39 -5.69 -5.78
C THR A 132 17.63 -6.49 -5.39
N ARG A 133 18.71 -6.42 -6.18
CA ARG A 133 20.00 -7.01 -5.82
C ARG A 133 20.64 -6.26 -4.65
N LEU A 134 20.71 -4.94 -4.71
CA LEU A 134 21.26 -4.11 -3.63
C LEU A 134 20.48 -4.28 -2.32
N ASP A 135 19.14 -4.33 -2.38
CA ASP A 135 18.31 -4.56 -1.20
C ASP A 135 18.61 -5.89 -0.52
N LYS A 136 18.87 -6.95 -1.30
CA LYS A 136 19.29 -8.26 -0.78
C LYS A 136 20.68 -8.22 -0.16
N GLU A 137 21.62 -7.51 -0.79
CA GLU A 137 22.98 -7.34 -0.26
C GLU A 137 22.97 -6.55 1.06
N ILE A 138 22.18 -5.49 1.15
CA ILE A 138 21.96 -4.72 2.39
C ILE A 138 21.32 -5.59 3.47
N ALA A 139 20.30 -6.38 3.14
CA ALA A 139 19.66 -7.29 4.08
C ALA A 139 20.64 -8.36 4.61
N LEU A 140 21.50 -8.89 3.74
CA LEU A 140 22.54 -9.86 4.12
C LEU A 140 23.60 -9.22 5.01
N PHE A 141 24.03 -8.00 4.69
CA PHE A 141 24.96 -7.22 5.51
C PHE A 141 24.39 -6.96 6.90
N ASN A 142 23.14 -6.49 6.99
CA ASN A 142 22.46 -6.26 8.27
C ASN A 142 22.33 -7.55 9.08
N LYS A 143 22.00 -8.68 8.44
CA LYS A 143 21.93 -9.99 9.10
C LYS A 143 23.30 -10.42 9.65
N LYS A 144 24.38 -10.23 8.88
CA LYS A 144 25.76 -10.54 9.32
C LYS A 144 26.20 -9.65 10.48
N MET A 145 25.88 -8.35 10.42
CA MET A 145 26.19 -7.40 11.49
C MET A 145 25.46 -7.74 12.80
N ILE A 146 24.17 -8.11 12.73
CA ILE A 146 23.41 -8.56 13.90
C ILE A 146 24.04 -9.81 14.52
N LEU A 147 24.46 -10.78 13.71
CA LEU A 147 25.16 -11.97 14.20
C LEU A 147 26.50 -11.61 14.86
N TYR A 148 27.29 -10.73 14.24
CA TYR A 148 28.57 -10.28 14.81
C TYR A 148 28.37 -9.62 16.19
N LEU A 149 27.38 -8.73 16.33
CA LEU A 149 27.03 -8.12 17.61
C LEU A 149 26.57 -9.14 18.65
N TYR A 150 25.82 -10.16 18.25
CA TYR A 150 25.38 -11.24 19.14
C TYR A 150 26.57 -12.12 19.62
N PHE A 151 27.49 -12.47 18.72
CA PHE A 151 28.71 -13.21 19.07
C PHE A 151 29.64 -12.38 19.97
N SER A 152 29.90 -11.11 19.64
CA SER A 152 30.72 -10.23 20.50
C SER A 152 30.08 -9.92 21.87
N TYR A 153 28.76 -10.00 21.99
CA TYR A 153 28.05 -9.86 23.26
C TYR A 153 28.12 -11.13 24.11
N THR A 154 28.01 -12.31 23.48
CA THR A 154 28.12 -13.60 24.18
C THR A 154 29.55 -13.95 24.62
N ASP A 155 30.56 -13.54 23.85
CA ASP A 155 31.97 -13.64 24.25
C ASP A 155 32.32 -12.73 25.44
N ASN A 156 31.57 -11.64 25.66
CA ASN A 156 31.67 -10.78 26.85
C ASN A 156 30.88 -11.31 28.08
N ILE A 157 29.98 -12.27 27.89
CA ILE A 157 29.16 -12.83 28.98
C ILE A 157 29.81 -14.05 29.65
N SER A 158 30.94 -14.57 29.12
CA SER A 158 31.75 -15.57 29.85
C SER A 158 32.34 -15.05 31.18
N CYS A 159 32.14 -13.79 31.54
CA CYS A 159 32.60 -13.19 32.80
C CYS A 159 31.49 -12.72 33.74
N TYR A 160 30.20 -12.90 33.44
CA TYR A 160 29.12 -12.55 34.38
C TYR A 160 28.09 -13.67 34.53
N GLY A 161 28.29 -14.41 35.62
CA GLY A 161 27.29 -15.08 36.46
C GLY A 161 25.94 -15.46 35.83
N LEU A 162 25.77 -16.77 35.66
CA LEU A 162 24.52 -17.48 35.96
C LEU A 162 23.80 -16.82 37.15
N ILE A 163 22.73 -16.04 36.93
CA ILE A 163 21.50 -15.99 37.76
C ILE A 163 20.39 -15.31 36.92
N ILE A 164 19.45 -16.09 36.36
CA ILE A 164 18.04 -15.68 36.18
C ILE A 164 17.19 -16.98 36.18
N ASN A 165 16.82 -17.46 37.37
CA ASN A 165 15.52 -17.34 38.06
C ASN A 165 14.53 -18.47 37.73
N GLU A 166 14.59 -19.49 38.59
CA GLU A 166 13.48 -20.38 38.92
C GLU A 166 12.61 -19.65 39.97
N TYR A 167 11.45 -19.14 39.56
CA TYR A 167 10.31 -18.82 40.43
C TYR A 167 9.07 -18.79 39.55
N ASP A 168 8.30 -19.87 39.58
CA ASP A 168 6.91 -19.81 40.03
C ASP A 168 6.36 -21.24 40.24
N ILE A 169 6.13 -21.52 41.52
CA ILE A 169 5.26 -22.59 42.04
C ILE A 169 3.85 -22.02 42.06
N THR A 170 2.89 -22.71 41.42
CA THR A 170 1.55 -23.04 41.94
C THR A 170 0.92 -24.01 40.92
N ASP A 171 0.83 -25.29 41.24
CA ASP A 171 -0.38 -25.97 41.76
C ASP A 171 -1.57 -25.92 40.79
N ASP A 172 -1.80 -27.03 40.07
CA ASP A 172 -3.11 -27.74 40.12
C ASP A 172 -3.04 -29.10 39.38
N LYS A 173 -3.11 -30.16 40.20
CA LYS A 173 -3.52 -31.58 39.96
C LYS A 173 -2.69 -32.53 39.09
#